data_AF-A0A848W387-F1
#
_entry.id   AF-A0A848W387-F1
#
_cell.length_a   1.000
_cell.length_b   1.000
_cell.length_c   1.000
_cell.angle_alpha   90.00
_cell.angle_beta   90.00
_cell.angle_gamma   90.00
#
_symmetry.space_group_name_H-M   'P 1'
#
loop_
_entity.id
_entity.type
_entity.pdbx_description
1 polymer ?
#
loop_
_entity_poly.entity_id
_entity_poly.type
_entity_poly.pdbx_seq_one_letter_code
_entity_poly.pdbx_strand_id
1 'polypeptide(L)'
;MTSADIWLFFVLPFAVVVVTMLAQMAIRSKAYAGEIPWNKTQREAYISAVVAAVVTVAVTVAIGGPEVFVLYWRPLITTVIVLPLGFAVALTIFGVWRKVRS
;
A
#
# COMPACT_ATOMS: atom_id res chain seq x y z
N MET A 1 -22.66 2.14 -5.71
CA MET A 1 -21.24 1.75 -5.89
C MET A 1 -21.23 0.46 -6.67
N THR A 2 -20.64 0.46 -7.85
CA THR A 2 -20.54 -0.71 -8.72
C THR A 2 -19.41 -1.64 -8.24
N SER A 3 -19.34 -2.87 -8.77
CA SER A 3 -18.22 -3.78 -8.51
C SER A 3 -16.88 -3.19 -8.97
N ALA A 4 -16.87 -2.47 -10.10
CA ALA A 4 -15.69 -1.78 -10.62
C ALA A 4 -15.19 -0.70 -9.67
N ASP A 5 -16.11 0.05 -9.04
CA ASP A 5 -15.77 1.06 -8.03
C ASP A 5 -15.08 0.43 -6.82
N ILE A 6 -15.58 -0.72 -6.33
CA ILE A 6 -14.96 -1.42 -5.19
C ILE A 6 -13.52 -1.83 -5.50
N TRP A 7 -13.30 -2.39 -6.68
CA TRP A 7 -11.97 -2.79 -7.14
C TRP A 7 -11.02 -1.60 -7.24
N LEU A 8 -11.48 -0.51 -7.86
CA LEU A 8 -10.67 0.67 -8.10
C LEU A 8 -10.33 1.44 -6.82
N PHE A 9 -11.27 1.49 -5.86
CA PHE A 9 -11.14 2.36 -4.68
C PHE A 9 -10.63 1.66 -3.43
N PHE A 10 -10.79 0.35 -3.32
CA PHE A 10 -10.37 -0.38 -2.13
C PHE A 10 -9.32 -1.42 -2.46
N VAL A 11 -9.59 -2.29 -3.43
CA VAL A 11 -8.75 -3.46 -3.64
C VAL A 11 -7.43 -3.10 -4.34
N LEU A 12 -7.48 -2.28 -5.39
CA LEU A 12 -6.30 -1.81 -6.11
C LEU A 12 -5.32 -1.05 -5.21
N PRO A 13 -5.71 0.03 -4.51
CA PRO A 13 -4.77 0.76 -3.66
C PRO A 13 -4.26 -0.12 -2.51
N PHE A 14 -5.10 -1.00 -1.93
CA PHE A 14 -4.67 -1.94 -0.89
C PHE A 14 -3.59 -2.89 -1.41
N ALA A 15 -3.83 -3.53 -2.54
CA ALA A 15 -2.87 -4.44 -3.15
C ALA A 15 -1.56 -3.72 -3.48
N VAL A 16 -1.61 -2.51 -4.02
CA VAL A 16 -0.41 -1.73 -4.35
C VAL A 16 0.36 -1.37 -3.08
N VAL A 17 -0.30 -0.92 -2.01
CA VAL A 17 0.36 -0.62 -0.72
C VAL A 17 1.07 -1.88 -0.19
N VAL A 18 0.36 -3.01 -0.10
CA VAL A 18 0.91 -4.27 0.44
C VAL A 18 2.11 -4.74 -0.37
N VAL A 19 1.97 -4.82 -1.69
CA VAL A 19 3.04 -5.34 -2.58
C VAL A 19 4.26 -4.43 -2.54
N THR A 20 4.08 -3.11 -2.62
CA THR A 20 5.20 -2.16 -2.62
C THR A 20 5.91 -2.13 -1.27
N MET A 21 5.19 -2.25 -0.15
CA MET A 21 5.82 -2.38 1.17
C MET A 21 6.59 -3.68 1.28
N LEU A 22 6.00 -4.81 0.88
CA LEU A 22 6.69 -6.09 0.90
C LEU A 22 7.96 -6.07 0.05
N ALA A 23 7.91 -5.48 -1.14
CA ALA A 23 9.08 -5.31 -2.00
C ALA A 23 10.17 -4.48 -1.32
N GLN A 24 9.82 -3.32 -0.74
CA GLN A 24 10.77 -2.47 -0.02
C GLN A 24 11.40 -3.21 1.19
N MET A 25 10.58 -3.88 2.00
CA MET A 25 11.04 -4.66 3.15
C MET A 25 11.90 -5.87 2.75
N ALA A 26 11.57 -6.53 1.64
CA ALA A 26 12.38 -7.62 1.11
C ALA A 26 13.76 -7.13 0.64
N ILE A 27 13.83 -6.01 -0.09
CA ILE A 27 15.08 -5.37 -0.53
C ILE A 27 15.94 -4.97 0.68
N ARG A 28 15.31 -4.45 1.73
CA ARG A 28 15.99 -3.96 2.95
C ARG A 28 16.11 -5.01 4.06
N SER A 29 15.72 -6.25 3.81
CA SER A 29 15.61 -7.31 4.82
C SER A 29 16.89 -7.54 5.61
N LYS A 30 18.06 -7.47 4.94
CA LYS A 30 19.38 -7.59 5.57
C LYS A 30 19.76 -6.42 6.48
N ALA A 31 19.13 -5.25 6.30
CA ALA A 31 19.37 -4.04 7.09
C ALA A 31 18.48 -3.95 8.34
N TYR A 32 17.67 -4.97 8.61
CA TYR A 32 16.85 -5.10 9.81
C TYR A 32 17.59 -5.94 10.85
N ALA A 33 18.24 -5.27 11.79
CA ALA A 33 19.04 -5.85 12.87
C ALA A 33 18.16 -6.56 13.93
N GLY A 34 17.61 -7.73 13.57
CA GLY A 34 16.70 -8.52 14.41
C GLY A 34 15.27 -7.96 14.48
N GLU A 35 15.14 -6.66 14.73
CA GLU A 35 13.86 -5.96 14.83
C GLU A 35 13.47 -5.28 13.51
N ILE A 36 12.16 -5.10 13.30
CA ILE A 36 11.63 -4.28 12.21
C ILE A 36 11.60 -2.83 12.70
N PRO A 37 12.50 -1.95 12.24
CA PRO A 37 12.61 -0.60 12.78
C PRO A 37 11.42 0.27 12.36
N TRP A 38 10.62 0.70 13.33
CA TRP A 38 9.40 1.48 13.16
C TRP A 38 9.55 2.70 12.25
N ASN A 39 10.62 3.48 12.43
CA ASN A 39 10.85 4.68 11.61
C ASN A 39 11.14 4.35 10.13
N LYS A 40 11.76 3.19 9.84
CA LYS A 40 12.02 2.80 8.44
C LYS A 40 10.75 2.26 7.79
N THR A 41 9.92 1.53 8.54
CA THR A 41 8.65 1.01 8.01
C THR A 41 7.62 2.10 7.81
N GLN A 42 7.58 3.15 8.65
CA GLN A 42 6.75 4.33 8.38
C GLN A 42 7.11 5.03 7.06
N ARG A 43 8.41 5.19 6.77
CA ARG A 43 8.86 5.74 5.48
C ARG A 43 8.43 4.85 4.31
N GLU A 44 8.57 3.54 4.46
CA GLU A 44 8.16 2.57 3.43
C GLU A 44 6.66 2.59 3.20
N ALA A 45 5.86 2.71 4.26
CA ALA A 45 4.42 2.91 4.21
C ALA A 45 4.05 4.18 3.46
N TYR A 46 4.72 5.30 3.74
CA TYR A 46 4.50 6.56 3.06
C TYR A 46 4.82 6.47 1.56
N ILE A 47 5.97 5.90 1.19
CA ILE A 47 6.35 5.67 -0.21
C ILE A 47 5.29 4.78 -0.90
N SER A 48 4.87 3.70 -0.24
CA SER A 48 3.82 2.81 -0.72
C SER A 48 2.48 3.51 -0.92
N ALA A 49 2.11 4.43 -0.03
CA ALA A 49 0.90 5.24 -0.17
C ALA A 49 0.96 6.16 -1.41
N VAL A 50 2.12 6.80 -1.64
CA VAL A 50 2.35 7.64 -2.83
C VAL A 50 2.26 6.80 -4.10
N VAL A 51 2.90 5.63 -4.13
CA VAL A 51 2.84 4.72 -5.29
C VAL A 51 1.41 4.25 -5.54
N ALA A 52 0.67 3.88 -4.49
CA ALA A 52 -0.74 3.50 -4.60
C ALA A 52 -1.59 4.64 -5.16
N ALA A 53 -1.38 5.88 -4.71
CA ALA A 53 -2.08 7.04 -5.25
C ALA A 53 -1.80 7.22 -6.75
N VAL A 54 -0.53 7.17 -7.18
CA VAL A 54 -0.14 7.30 -8.58
C VAL A 54 -0.75 6.20 -9.45
N VAL A 55 -0.65 4.93 -9.04
CA VAL A 55 -1.21 3.78 -9.77
C VAL A 55 -2.73 3.92 -9.90
N THR A 56 -3.39 4.28 -8.81
CA THR A 56 -4.84 4.40 -8.77
C THR A 56 -5.30 5.54 -9.69
N VAL A 57 -4.58 6.68 -9.74
CA VAL A 57 -4.81 7.77 -10.72
C VAL A 57 -4.64 7.27 -12.15
N ALA A 58 -3.50 6.65 -12.47
CA ALA A 58 -3.19 6.17 -13.81
C ALA A 58 -4.26 5.19 -14.35
N VAL A 59 -4.67 4.23 -13.53
CA VAL A 59 -5.72 3.26 -13.91
C VAL A 59 -7.07 3.96 -14.14
N THR A 60 -7.36 5.04 -13.42
CA THR A 60 -8.66 5.73 -13.54
C THR A 60 -8.74 6.58 -14.79
N VAL A 61 -7.63 7.24 -15.12
CA VAL A 61 -7.50 7.96 -16.40
C VAL A 61 -7.64 6.97 -17.56
N ALA A 62 -7.01 5.79 -17.47
CA ALA A 62 -7.05 4.77 -18.52
C ALA A 62 -8.46 4.22 -18.79
N ILE A 63 -9.33 4.14 -17.78
CA ILE A 63 -10.71 3.65 -17.93
C ILE A 63 -11.74 4.77 -18.16
N GLY A 64 -11.31 6.03 -18.26
CA GLY A 64 -12.20 7.19 -18.47
C GLY A 64 -13.03 7.58 -17.24
N GLY A 65 -12.53 7.32 -16.02
CA GLY A 65 -13.23 7.64 -14.77
C GLY A 65 -13.24 9.13 -14.40
N PRO A 66 -14.15 9.57 -13.52
CA PRO A 66 -14.36 11.00 -13.21
C PRO A 66 -13.21 11.62 -12.39
N GLU A 67 -12.66 12.75 -12.86
CA GLU A 67 -11.47 13.42 -12.29
C GLU A 67 -11.66 14.02 -10.88
N VAL A 68 -12.86 14.51 -10.55
CA VAL A 68 -13.08 15.32 -9.33
C VAL A 68 -13.15 14.47 -8.06
N PHE A 69 -13.66 13.25 -8.15
CA PHE A 69 -13.73 12.32 -7.02
C PHE A 69 -12.35 11.69 -6.71
N VAL A 70 -11.53 11.52 -7.75
CA VAL A 70 -10.14 11.04 -7.68
C VAL A 70 -9.26 11.98 -6.85
N LEU A 71 -9.47 13.28 -6.94
CA LEU A 71 -8.62 14.28 -6.29
C LEU A 71 -8.88 14.42 -4.78
N TYR A 72 -10.14 14.29 -4.33
CA TYR A 72 -10.52 14.63 -2.95
C TYR A 72 -10.85 13.43 -2.04
N TRP A 73 -11.50 12.38 -2.55
CA TRP A 73 -11.91 11.23 -1.72
C TRP A 73 -10.82 10.14 -1.62
N ARG A 74 -9.95 10.03 -2.63
CA ARG A 74 -8.86 9.04 -2.66
C ARG A 74 -7.79 9.22 -1.62
N PRO A 75 -7.26 10.43 -1.36
CA PRO A 75 -6.25 10.59 -0.33
C PRO A 75 -6.80 10.11 1.01
N LEU A 76 -8.04 10.45 1.34
CA LEU A 76 -8.67 10.11 2.62
C LEU A 76 -8.86 8.61 2.84
N ILE A 77 -9.48 7.89 1.88
CA ILE A 77 -9.64 6.43 2.00
C ILE A 77 -8.28 5.73 2.00
N THR A 78 -7.37 6.21 1.16
CA THR A 78 -6.04 5.58 1.04
C THR A 78 -5.21 5.78 2.30
N THR A 79 -5.25 6.95 2.95
CA THR A 79 -4.44 7.24 4.15
C THR A 79 -5.10 6.78 5.45
N VAL A 80 -6.44 6.79 5.56
CA VAL A 80 -7.14 6.50 6.81
C VAL A 80 -7.50 5.02 6.96
N ILE A 81 -7.78 4.34 5.84
CA ILE A 81 -8.24 2.94 5.86
C ILE A 81 -7.22 2.01 5.21
N VAL A 82 -6.87 2.29 3.96
CA VAL A 82 -6.04 1.37 3.15
C VAL A 82 -4.61 1.31 3.67
N LEU A 83 -4.03 2.45 4.06
CA LEU A 83 -2.66 2.53 4.51
C LEU A 83 -2.44 1.78 5.86
N PRO A 84 -3.23 1.99 6.93
CA PRO A 84 -3.05 1.23 8.17
C PRO A 84 -3.26 -0.28 7.98
N LEU A 85 -4.27 -0.67 7.19
CA LEU A 85 -4.56 -2.08 6.91
C LEU A 85 -3.47 -2.73 6.04
N GLY A 86 -3.08 -2.05 4.96
CA GLY A 86 -2.02 -2.52 4.07
C GLY A 86 -0.67 -2.61 4.80
N PHE A 87 -0.39 -1.65 5.68
CA PHE A 87 0.77 -1.65 6.56
C PHE A 87 0.76 -2.86 7.51
N ALA A 88 -0.33 -3.08 8.24
CA ALA A 88 -0.47 -4.19 9.16
C ALA A 88 -0.33 -5.55 8.46
N VAL A 89 -0.96 -5.71 7.28
CA VAL A 89 -0.89 -6.92 6.48
C VAL A 89 0.53 -7.16 5.97
N ALA A 90 1.18 -6.14 5.42
CA ALA A 90 2.54 -6.26 4.93
C ALA A 90 3.52 -6.63 6.06
N LEU A 91 3.40 -6.01 7.23
CA LEU A 91 4.21 -6.35 8.41
C LEU A 91 3.98 -7.79 8.87
N THR A 92 2.72 -8.24 8.88
CA THR A 92 2.38 -9.61 9.30
C THR A 92 2.97 -10.63 8.34
N ILE A 93 2.78 -10.44 7.04
CA ILE A 93 3.35 -11.32 6.00
C ILE A 93 4.88 -11.35 6.09
N PHE A 94 5.52 -10.18 6.22
CA PHE A 94 6.96 -10.10 6.32
C PHE A 94 7.50 -10.75 7.61
N GLY A 95 6.82 -10.55 8.74
CA GLY A 95 7.15 -11.18 10.02
C GLY A 95 7.07 -12.71 9.96
N VAL A 96 5.99 -13.24 9.38
CA VAL A 96 5.83 -14.70 9.17
C VAL A 96 6.93 -15.24 8.23
N TRP A 97 7.16 -14.57 7.10
CA TRP A 97 8.21 -14.97 6.15
C TRP A 97 9.60 -15.01 6.78
N ARG A 98 9.93 -14.02 7.62
CA ARG A 98 11.20 -13.99 8.34
C ARG A 98 11.31 -15.13 9.35
N LYS A 99 10.25 -15.40 10.11
CA LYS A 99 10.22 -16.51 11.08
C LYS A 99 10.43 -17.88 10.43
N VAL A 100 9.93 -18.08 9.21
CA VAL A 100 10.10 -19.33 8.46
C VAL A 100 11.52 -19.48 7.87
N ARG A 101 12.24 -18.37 7.64
CA ARG A 101 13.59 -18.36 7.06
C ARG A 101 14.74 -18.27 8.07
N SER A 102 14.46 -17.86 9.31
CA SER A 102 15.42 -17.89 10.43
C SER A 102 15.54 -19.28 11.03
#